data_AF-A0A944G9Q2-F1
#
_entry.id   AF-A0A944G9Q2-F1
#
_cell.length_a   1.000
_cell.length_b   1.000
_cell.length_c   1.000
_cell.angle_alpha   90.00
_cell.angle_beta   90.00
_cell.angle_gamma   90.00
#
_symmetry.space_group_name_H-M   'P 1'
#
loop_
_entity.id
_entity.type
_entity.pdbx_description
1 polymer ?
#
loop_
_entity_poly.entity_id
_entity_poly.type
_entity_poly.pdbx_seq_one_letter_code
_entity_poly.pdbx_strand_id
1 'polypeptide(L)' 'MATYTISINERTTQGKSLLQLLKDLGAEIISEKEPEYDPEFVKMIHEQRKLPKVKIETKDLWK' A
#
# COMPACT_ATOMS: atom_id res chain seq x y z
N MET A 1 -8.29 -9.75 31.20
CA MET A 1 -7.39 -9.21 30.15
C MET A 1 -8.20 -8.24 29.32
N ALA A 2 -7.69 -7.02 29.10
CA ALA A 2 -8.35 -6.01 28.28
C ALA A 2 -7.51 -5.79 27.02
N THR A 3 -8.14 -5.84 25.86
CA THR A 3 -7.49 -5.63 24.56
C THR A 3 -7.88 -4.25 24.05
N TYR A 4 -6.89 -3.45 23.67
CA TYR A 4 -7.09 -2.10 23.14
C TYR A 4 -6.60 -2.05 21.69
N THR A 5 -7.46 -1.58 20.80
CA THR A 5 -7.10 -1.34 19.39
C THR A 5 -6.69 0.12 19.22
N ILE A 6 -5.49 0.36 18.70
CA ILE A 6 -4.95 1.71 18.47
C ILE A 6 -4.58 1.85 16.99
N SER A 7 -5.15 2.84 16.32
CA SER A 7 -4.78 3.17 14.94
C SER A 7 -3.60 4.14 14.94
N ILE A 8 -2.45 3.71 14.40
CA ILE A 8 -1.23 4.52 14.34
C ILE A 8 -0.91 4.87 12.89
N ASN A 9 -0.75 6.17 12.60
CA ASN A 9 -0.31 6.62 11.28
C ASN A 9 1.23 6.60 11.19
N GLU A 10 1.79 5.56 10.58
CA GLU A 10 3.24 5.37 10.40
C GLU A 10 3.93 6.42 9.50
N ARG A 11 3.17 7.25 8.79
CA ARG A 11 3.72 8.28 7.90
C ARG A 11 4.19 9.51 8.66
N THR A 12 3.72 9.74 9.88
CA THR A 12 4.11 10.90 10.71
C THR A 12 5.26 10.56 11.66
N THR A 13 6.07 11.54 12.02
CA THR A 13 7.19 11.36 12.97
C THR A 13 6.72 10.82 14.31
N GLN A 14 5.57 11.30 14.79
CA GLN A 14 4.96 10.88 16.06
C GLN A 14 4.43 9.45 16.00
N GLY A 15 3.85 9.03 14.87
CA GLY A 15 3.38 7.65 14.70
C GLY A 15 4.54 6.65 14.67
N LYS A 16 5.68 7.03 14.04
CA LYS A 16 6.90 6.22 14.07
C LYS A 16 7.47 6.07 15.48
N SER A 17 7.56 7.17 16.25
CA SER A 17 8.06 7.10 17.62
C SER A 17 7.16 6.26 18.53
N LEU A 18 5.83 6.39 18.40
CA LEU A 18 4.89 5.59 19.19
C LEU A 18 4.99 4.10 18.85
N LEU A 19 5.11 3.76 17.56
CA LEU A 19 5.28 2.38 17.12
C LEU A 19 6.59 1.76 17.62
N GLN A 20 7.67 2.56 17.68
CA GLN A 20 8.94 2.12 18.23
C GLN A 20 8.85 1.86 19.74
N LEU A 21 8.21 2.75 20.50
CA LEU A 21 7.98 2.55 21.94
C LEU A 21 7.17 1.28 22.22
N LEU A 22 6.12 1.00 21.44
CA LEU A 22 5.30 -0.20 21.59
C LEU A 22 6.11 -1.49 21.32
N LYS A 23 7.04 -1.46 20.37
CA LYS A 23 7.97 -2.57 20.12
C LYS A 23 8.92 -2.79 21.30
N ASP A 24 9.48 -1.73 21.86
CA ASP A 24 10.41 -1.81 22.99
C ASP A 24 9.72 -2.31 24.27
N LEU A 25 8.42 -2.03 24.42
CA LEU A 25 7.56 -2.53 25.50
C LEU A 25 7.13 -4.00 25.32
N GLY A 26 7.50 -4.64 24.20
CA GLY A 26 7.15 -6.03 23.91
C GLY A 26 5.68 -6.24 23.53
N ALA A 27 4.99 -5.20 23.03
CA ALA A 27 3.63 -5.34 22.55
C ALA A 27 3.61 -6.20 21.26
N GLU A 28 2.76 -7.21 21.21
CA GLU A 28 2.47 -7.94 19.98
C GLU A 28 1.69 -7.03 19.04
N ILE A 29 2.38 -6.47 18.05
CA ILE A 29 1.77 -5.67 16.99
C ILE A 29 1.17 -6.63 15.96
N ILE A 30 -0.12 -6.90 16.10
CA ILE A 30 -0.91 -7.60 15.07
C ILE A 30 -1.18 -6.58 13.96
N SER A 31 -0.21 -6.42 13.07
CA SER A 31 -0.38 -5.59 11.87
C SER A 31 -1.33 -6.29 10.92
N GLU A 32 -2.62 -6.04 11.06
CA GLU A 32 -3.62 -6.27 10.00
C GLU A 32 -3.40 -5.25 8.88
N LYS A 33 -2.25 -5.33 8.21
CA LYS A 33 -2.11 -4.77 6.87
C LYS A 33 -2.20 -5.93 5.91
N GLU A 34 -3.42 -6.42 5.72
CA GLU A 34 -3.74 -6.98 4.41
C GLU A 34 -3.35 -5.92 3.37
N PRO A 35 -2.59 -6.29 2.33
CA PRO A 35 -2.28 -5.34 1.29
C PRO A 35 -3.61 -4.86 0.69
N GLU A 36 -3.88 -3.55 0.77
CA GLU A 36 -5.10 -2.92 0.26
C GLU A 36 -5.35 -3.25 -1.22
N TYR A 37 -4.30 -3.66 -1.93
CA TYR A 37 -4.33 -4.09 -3.31
C TYR A 37 -3.58 -5.40 -3.50
N ASP A 38 -4.11 -6.24 -4.38
CA ASP A 38 -3.46 -7.46 -4.85
C ASP A 38 -2.06 -7.14 -5.45
N PRO A 39 -0.97 -7.77 -4.93
CA PRO A 39 0.38 -7.52 -5.43
C PRO A 39 0.60 -7.84 -6.91
N GLU A 40 -0.10 -8.83 -7.47
CA GLU A 40 -0.03 -9.18 -8.89
C GLU A 40 -0.71 -8.10 -9.75
N PHE A 41 -1.85 -7.59 -9.29
CA PHE A 41 -2.54 -6.47 -9.94
C PHE A 41 -1.65 -5.22 -10.02
N VAL A 42 -0.98 -4.87 -8.92
CA VAL A 42 -0.06 -3.73 -8.88
C VAL A 42 1.11 -3.91 -9.87
N LYS A 43 1.69 -5.12 -9.94
CA LYS A 43 2.75 -5.44 -10.91
C LYS A 43 2.27 -5.27 -12.35
N MET A 44 1.09 -5.80 -12.68
CA MET A 44 0.51 -5.69 -14.03
C MET A 44 0.36 -4.22 -14.47
N ILE A 45 -0.13 -3.34 -13.59
CA ILE A 45 -0.26 -1.91 -13.90
C ILE A 45 1.10 -1.25 -14.15
N HIS A 46 2.11 -1.59 -13.36
CA HIS A 46 3.46 -1.05 -13.55
C HIS A 46 4.11 -1.52 -14.85
N GLU A 47 3.89 -2.76 -15.27
CA GLU A 47 4.36 -3.30 -16.53
C GLU A 47 3.67 -2.63 -17.73
N GLN A 48 2.35 -2.47 -17.67
CA GLN A 48 1.57 -1.78 -18.71
C GLN A 48 1.99 -0.31 -18.87
N ARG A 49 2.35 0.39 -17.78
CA ARG A 49 2.87 1.76 -17.85
C ARG A 49 4.22 1.88 -18.56
N LYS A 50 5.03 0.82 -18.58
CA LYS A 50 6.34 0.80 -19.25
C LYS A 50 6.23 0.56 -20.76
N LEU A 51 5.09 0.06 -21.23
CA LEU A 51 4.87 -0.12 -22.65
C LEU A 51 4.71 1.26 -23.31
N PRO A 52 5.34 1.47 -24.49
CA PRO A 52 5.15 2.70 -25.23
C PRO A 52 3.67 2.85 -25.54
N LYS A 53 3.08 3.99 -25.15
CA LYS A 53 1.69 4.31 -25.47
C LYS A 53 1.55 4.25 -26.98
N VAL A 54 0.87 3.23 -27.48
CA VAL A 54 0.49 3.16 -28.90
C VAL A 54 -0.49 4.30 -29.11
N LYS A 55 -0.04 5.33 -29.83
CA LYS A 55 -0.89 6.44 -30.24
C LYS A 55 -1.81 5.90 -31.32
N ILE A 56 -3.01 5.49 -30.94
CA ILE A 56 -4.06 5.09 -31.89
C ILE A 56 -4.59 6.38 -32.49
N GLU A 57 -4.42 6.56 -33.80
CA GLU A 57 -5.06 7.66 -34.51
C GLU A 57 -6.55 7.35 -34.64
N THR A 58 -7.42 8.35 -34.46
CA THR A 58 -8.88 8.17 -34.54
C THR A 58 -9.36 7.63 -35.89
N LYS A 59 -8.52 7.72 -36.93
CA LYS A 59 -8.75 7.15 -38.25
C LYS A 59 -8.67 5.62 -38.27
N ASP A 60 -7.91 5.00 -37.35
CA ASP A 60 -7.75 3.53 -37.27
C ASP A 60 -8.91 2.86 -36.52
N LEU A 61 -9.77 3.63 -35.85
CA LEU A 61 -10.92 3.11 -35.09
C LEU A 61 -12.12 2.75 -35.97
N TRP A 62 -12.14 3.22 -37.22
CA TRP A 62 -13.25 3.01 -38.16
C TRP A 62 -12.74 2.40 -39.46
N LYS A 63 -12.50 1.08 -39.44
CA LYS A 63 -12.31 0.23 -40.63
C LYS A 63 -13.47 -0.73 -40.78
#